data_AF-A0A0R2QND3-F1
#
_entry.id   AF-A0A0R2QND3-F1
#
_cell.length_a   1.000
_cell.length_b   1.000
_cell.length_c   1.000
_cell.angle_alpha   90.00
_cell.angle_beta   90.00
_cell.angle_gamma   90.00
#
_symmetry.space_group_name_H-M   'P 1'
#
loop_
_entity.id
_entity.type
_entity.pdbx_description
1 polymer ?
#
loop_
_entity_poly.entity_id
_entity_poly.type
_entity_poly.pdbx_seq_one_letter_code
_entity_poly.pdbx_strand_id
1 'polypeptide(L)'
;MKIDSVDLFYIRMPVVEDIGDGSQDSLLCRVTANGHVGWGEAVCSPTAGIAAWITPMSHSGCHPVIDSVLGQTLNDPTDIKRIYNLVRKNSFYGLLQSDLLISGIEIAMWDCLARSLEVPIWQLLGYKKSEPKLPYASVLFGDTAEETRNKAVSINRAGFKAIKFGWGAFGTTSLGDDEAHIFAAREGIGQDGMLMIDAGTVFKDNVAEAAKRLPALKEANVLWFEEPFDGYAISNYGELSTYQPKVALAGGEGAHNSYQAKQLIDYGHVGFIQIDAGYIGGIGNAYEVAQYAKGKNIKYVNHTFTSQSAL
;
A
#
# COMPACT_ATOMS: atom_id res chain seq x y z
N MET A 1 11.30 -27.40 -2.92
CA MET A 1 12.04 -27.07 -4.16
C MET A 1 13.19 -26.10 -3.84
N LYS A 2 14.05 -25.77 -4.80
CA LYS A 2 15.07 -24.71 -4.70
C LYS A 2 14.78 -23.64 -5.73
N ILE A 3 15.10 -22.39 -5.42
CA ILE A 3 14.95 -21.27 -6.36
C ILE A 3 16.07 -21.34 -7.39
N ASP A 4 15.69 -21.66 -8.63
CA ASP A 4 16.61 -21.88 -9.76
C ASP A 4 16.86 -20.59 -10.54
N SER A 5 15.85 -19.71 -10.62
CA SER A 5 15.98 -18.40 -11.25
C SER A 5 15.06 -17.36 -10.63
N VAL A 6 15.46 -16.10 -10.73
CA VAL A 6 14.61 -14.93 -10.51
C VAL A 6 14.82 -13.98 -11.69
N ASP A 7 13.77 -13.72 -12.44
CA ASP A 7 13.78 -12.81 -13.59
C ASP A 7 13.03 -11.52 -13.22
N LEU A 8 13.62 -10.38 -13.52
CA LEU A 8 13.04 -9.06 -13.26
C LEU A 8 12.67 -8.38 -14.58
N PHE A 9 11.43 -7.93 -14.71
CA PHE A 9 10.91 -7.29 -15.92
C PHE A 9 10.53 -5.84 -15.60
N TYR A 10 11.29 -4.89 -16.16
CA TYR A 10 10.84 -3.50 -16.26
C TYR A 10 9.78 -3.45 -17.36
N ILE A 11 8.54 -3.12 -17.00
CA ILE A 11 7.49 -2.72 -17.96
C ILE A 11 7.16 -1.23 -17.77
N ARG A 12 6.94 -0.52 -18.87
CA ARG A 12 6.73 0.93 -18.88
C ARG A 12 5.68 1.31 -19.92
N MET A 13 4.83 2.28 -19.59
CA MET A 13 4.05 2.97 -20.61
C MET A 13 4.97 3.73 -21.58
N PRO A 14 4.58 3.89 -22.86
CA PRO A 14 5.39 4.64 -23.84
C PRO A 14 5.70 6.08 -23.41
N VAL A 15 4.80 6.67 -22.61
CA VAL A 15 4.93 7.99 -22.00
C VAL A 15 4.64 7.85 -20.51
N VAL A 16 5.45 8.49 -19.67
CA VAL A 16 5.22 8.62 -18.23
C VAL A 16 5.09 10.11 -17.94
N GLU A 17 3.95 10.49 -17.37
CA GLU A 17 3.53 11.84 -17.05
C GLU A 17 3.87 12.20 -15.59
N ASP A 18 4.06 13.49 -15.32
CA ASP A 18 4.32 14.03 -13.97
C ASP A 18 3.00 14.21 -13.21
N ILE A 19 2.39 13.08 -12.85
CA ILE A 19 1.14 12.98 -12.10
C ILE A 19 1.27 11.92 -11.00
N GLY A 20 0.44 12.02 -9.96
CA GLY A 20 0.38 11.04 -8.86
C GLY A 20 -0.27 9.71 -9.27
N ASP A 21 0.26 9.06 -10.30
CA ASP A 21 -0.17 7.75 -10.81
C ASP A 21 1.05 6.83 -10.95
N GLY A 22 1.15 5.84 -10.06
CA GLY A 22 2.24 4.86 -10.12
C GLY A 22 1.93 3.65 -11.02
N SER A 23 0.78 3.59 -11.70
CA SER A 23 0.47 2.51 -12.65
C SER A 23 1.20 2.65 -13.99
N GLN A 24 1.93 3.75 -14.18
CA GLN A 24 2.61 4.12 -15.41
C GLN A 24 3.84 3.26 -15.73
N ASP A 25 4.43 2.61 -14.73
CA ASP A 25 5.45 1.58 -14.90
C ASP A 25 5.39 0.53 -13.78
N SER A 26 6.11 -0.57 -13.92
CA SER A 26 6.11 -1.64 -12.92
C SER A 26 7.35 -2.53 -13.03
N LEU A 27 7.73 -3.12 -11.90
CA LEU A 27 8.78 -4.13 -11.79
C LEU A 27 8.13 -5.48 -11.46
N LEU A 28 7.98 -6.33 -12.48
CA LEU A 28 7.47 -7.69 -12.29
C LEU A 28 8.62 -8.63 -11.92
N CYS A 29 8.39 -9.48 -10.93
CA CYS A 29 9.32 -10.49 -10.45
C CYS A 29 8.78 -11.88 -10.79
N ARG A 30 9.58 -12.70 -11.47
CA ARG A 30 9.28 -14.10 -11.73
C ARG A 30 10.26 -15.00 -10.99
N VAL A 31 9.76 -15.84 -10.08
CA VAL A 31 10.55 -16.84 -9.37
C VAL A 31 10.28 -18.21 -10.00
N THR A 32 11.34 -18.94 -10.33
CA THR A 32 11.23 -20.34 -10.78
C THR A 32 11.90 -21.27 -9.78
N ALA A 33 11.20 -22.33 -9.39
CA ALA A 33 11.71 -23.36 -8.49
C ALA A 33 11.22 -24.75 -8.89
N ASN A 34 12.13 -25.64 -9.27
CA ASN A 34 11.85 -27.01 -9.70
C ASN A 34 10.75 -27.09 -10.79
N GLY A 35 10.81 -26.18 -11.77
CA GLY A 35 9.85 -26.10 -12.88
C GLY A 35 8.52 -25.40 -12.55
N HIS A 36 8.25 -25.06 -11.29
CA HIS A 36 7.13 -24.21 -10.91
C HIS A 36 7.52 -22.74 -11.03
N VAL A 37 6.58 -21.91 -11.45
CA VAL A 37 6.77 -20.47 -11.68
C VAL A 37 5.78 -19.70 -10.83
N GLY A 38 6.26 -18.70 -10.11
CA GLY A 38 5.43 -17.72 -9.41
C GLY A 38 5.74 -16.30 -9.86
N TRP A 39 4.72 -15.44 -9.77
CA TRP A 39 4.81 -14.02 -10.14
C TRP A 39 4.48 -13.12 -8.97
N GLY A 40 5.11 -11.96 -8.96
CA GLY A 40 4.83 -10.87 -8.03
C GLY A 40 5.23 -9.53 -8.63
N GLU A 41 4.84 -8.46 -7.95
CA GLU A 41 5.05 -7.08 -8.38
C GLU A 41 5.68 -6.29 -7.23
N ALA A 42 6.78 -5.60 -7.49
CA ALA A 42 7.39 -4.69 -6.53
C ALA A 42 6.97 -3.25 -6.85
N VAL A 43 6.34 -2.58 -5.89
CA VAL A 43 5.93 -1.18 -6.01
C VAL A 43 7.13 -0.31 -5.66
N CYS A 44 7.98 -0.07 -6.65
CA CYS A 44 9.20 0.70 -6.49
C CYS A 44 9.74 1.18 -7.83
N SER A 45 10.71 2.09 -7.83
CA SER A 45 11.45 2.43 -9.05
C SER A 45 12.09 1.18 -9.67
N PRO A 46 11.71 0.76 -10.90
CA PRO A 46 12.15 -0.52 -11.44
C PRO A 46 13.66 -0.61 -11.65
N THR A 47 14.31 0.46 -12.11
CA THR A 47 15.77 0.49 -12.29
C THR A 47 16.53 0.40 -10.97
N ALA A 48 16.06 1.09 -9.93
CA ALA A 48 16.65 1.00 -8.59
C ALA A 48 16.46 -0.41 -8.01
N GLY A 49 15.29 -1.01 -8.20
CA GLY A 49 15.03 -2.40 -7.83
C GLY A 49 15.98 -3.37 -8.55
N ILE A 50 16.15 -3.26 -9.87
CA ILE A 50 17.10 -4.08 -10.62
C ILE A 50 18.53 -3.87 -10.13
N ALA A 51 18.93 -2.62 -9.85
CA ALA A 51 20.25 -2.35 -9.27
C ALA A 51 20.42 -3.04 -7.91
N ALA A 52 19.42 -2.98 -7.04
CA ALA A 52 19.45 -3.66 -5.74
C ALA A 52 19.54 -5.20 -5.87
N TRP A 53 19.01 -5.77 -6.95
CA TRP A 53 19.10 -7.19 -7.25
C TRP A 53 20.54 -7.64 -7.55
N ILE A 54 21.32 -6.87 -8.31
CA ILE A 54 22.60 -7.32 -8.89
C ILE A 54 23.83 -6.49 -8.51
N THR A 55 23.68 -5.42 -7.74
CA THR A 55 24.80 -4.54 -7.39
C THR A 55 25.96 -5.32 -6.75
N PRO A 56 27.23 -5.00 -7.04
CA PRO A 56 28.34 -5.59 -6.31
C PRO A 56 28.19 -5.40 -4.80
N MET A 57 28.52 -6.43 -4.03
CA MET A 57 28.56 -6.36 -2.57
C MET A 57 29.51 -5.22 -2.14
N SER A 58 29.02 -4.32 -1.27
CA SER A 58 29.86 -3.26 -0.71
C SER A 58 30.58 -3.69 0.57
N HIS A 59 29.89 -4.44 1.44
CA HIS A 59 30.43 -5.05 2.67
C HIS A 59 29.45 -6.11 3.20
N SER A 60 29.76 -6.75 4.33
CA SER A 60 28.98 -7.85 4.94
C SER A 60 27.52 -7.56 5.32
N GLY A 61 27.11 -6.29 5.26
CA GLY A 61 25.73 -5.83 5.51
C GLY A 61 25.14 -5.09 4.31
N CYS A 62 25.79 -5.17 3.15
CA CYS A 62 25.37 -4.53 1.91
C CYS A 62 25.62 -5.48 0.74
N HIS A 63 25.01 -6.66 0.82
CA HIS A 63 24.95 -7.61 -0.28
C HIS A 63 23.82 -7.26 -1.24
N PRO A 64 23.96 -7.57 -2.54
CA PRO A 64 22.81 -7.58 -3.43
C PRO A 64 21.77 -8.60 -2.98
N VAL A 65 20.51 -8.35 -3.34
CA VAL A 65 19.40 -9.23 -2.94
C VAL A 65 19.57 -10.65 -3.50
N ILE A 66 20.20 -10.82 -4.67
CA ILE A 66 20.44 -12.13 -5.29
C ILE A 66 21.20 -13.10 -4.38
N ASP A 67 22.18 -12.62 -3.61
CA ASP A 67 23.01 -13.43 -2.70
C ASP A 67 22.18 -14.15 -1.63
N SER A 68 21.00 -13.60 -1.32
CA SER A 68 20.12 -14.09 -0.25
C SER A 68 18.92 -14.88 -0.77
N VAL A 69 18.71 -14.92 -2.09
CA VAL A 69 17.51 -15.51 -2.71
C VAL A 69 17.85 -16.70 -3.61
N LEU A 70 18.81 -16.56 -4.52
CA LEU A 70 19.09 -17.61 -5.50
C LEU A 70 19.64 -18.87 -4.82
N GLY A 71 19.16 -20.05 -5.23
CA GLY A 71 19.57 -21.34 -4.66
C GLY A 71 18.96 -21.69 -3.30
N GLN A 72 18.15 -20.81 -2.70
CA GLN A 72 17.49 -21.06 -1.42
C GLN A 72 16.40 -22.13 -1.55
N THR A 73 16.16 -22.86 -0.46
CA THR A 73 15.03 -23.78 -0.36
C THR A 73 13.71 -23.02 -0.25
N LEU A 74 12.68 -23.54 -0.90
CA LEU A 74 11.31 -23.02 -0.90
C LEU A 74 10.35 -24.22 -0.84
N ASN A 75 10.13 -24.78 0.36
CA ASN A 75 9.26 -25.95 0.54
C ASN A 75 7.95 -25.60 1.26
N ASP A 76 7.96 -24.54 2.08
CA ASP A 76 6.84 -24.15 2.92
C ASP A 76 6.92 -22.65 3.27
N PRO A 77 5.88 -22.06 3.89
CA PRO A 77 5.88 -20.64 4.28
C PRO A 77 7.04 -20.19 5.19
N THR A 78 7.63 -21.09 5.97
CA THR A 78 8.75 -20.74 6.86
C THR A 78 10.03 -20.49 6.08
N ASP A 79 10.22 -21.14 4.94
CA ASP A 79 11.30 -20.85 4.00
C ASP A 79 11.20 -19.43 3.44
N ILE A 80 9.99 -18.97 3.09
CA ILE A 80 9.75 -17.61 2.59
C ILE A 80 10.18 -16.57 3.63
N LYS A 81 9.73 -16.71 4.88
CA LYS A 81 10.11 -15.79 5.98
C LYS A 81 11.61 -15.84 6.25
N ARG A 82 12.23 -17.03 6.15
CA ARG A 82 13.68 -17.20 6.32
C ARG A 82 14.47 -16.45 5.24
N ILE A 83 14.04 -16.54 3.97
CA ILE A 83 14.67 -15.82 2.85
C ILE A 83 14.51 -14.30 3.02
N TYR A 84 13.31 -13.82 3.34
CA TYR A 84 13.09 -12.41 3.65
C TYR A 84 14.02 -11.91 4.78
N ASN A 85 14.13 -12.67 5.88
CA ASN A 85 15.02 -12.31 6.98
C ASN A 85 16.51 -12.36 6.57
N LEU A 86 16.89 -13.25 5.66
CA LEU A 86 18.25 -13.32 5.13
C LEU A 86 18.60 -12.08 4.31
N VAL A 87 17.68 -11.62 3.45
CA VAL A 87 17.82 -10.34 2.71
C VAL A 87 17.98 -9.19 3.70
N ARG A 88 17.08 -9.08 4.69
CA ARG A 88 17.15 -8.02 5.72
C ARG A 88 18.45 -8.03 6.52
N LYS A 89 19.05 -9.20 6.73
CA LYS A 89 20.34 -9.36 7.41
C LYS A 89 21.53 -8.99 6.52
N ASN A 90 21.55 -9.44 5.27
CA ASN A 90 22.71 -9.32 4.40
C ASN A 90 22.73 -8.00 3.61
N SER A 91 21.58 -7.40 3.34
CA SER A 91 21.44 -6.08 2.70
C SER A 91 21.19 -4.95 3.73
N PHE A 92 21.34 -5.26 5.01
CA PHE A 92 21.01 -4.44 6.18
C PHE A 92 21.53 -2.98 6.12
N TYR A 93 20.62 -2.03 5.93
CA TYR A 93 20.85 -0.57 5.86
C TYR A 93 21.88 -0.08 4.83
N GLY A 94 22.72 -0.95 4.29
CA GLY A 94 23.64 -0.63 3.19
C GLY A 94 22.95 -0.53 1.85
N LEU A 95 21.77 -1.14 1.68
CA LEU A 95 20.98 -1.11 0.46
C LEU A 95 19.49 -0.92 0.76
N LEU A 96 19.07 0.31 1.07
CA LEU A 96 17.69 0.63 1.46
C LEU A 96 16.63 0.11 0.47
N GLN A 97 16.94 0.13 -0.82
CA GLN A 97 16.06 -0.36 -1.89
C GLN A 97 15.73 -1.86 -1.78
N SER A 98 16.51 -2.65 -1.01
CA SER A 98 16.21 -4.06 -0.79
C SER A 98 14.84 -4.29 -0.16
N ASP A 99 14.36 -3.35 0.67
CA ASP A 99 13.09 -3.46 1.38
C ASP A 99 11.89 -3.42 0.42
N LEU A 100 12.00 -2.63 -0.64
CA LEU A 100 10.96 -2.52 -1.64
C LEU A 100 11.06 -3.66 -2.68
N LEU A 101 12.27 -3.96 -3.15
CA LEU A 101 12.48 -5.03 -4.15
C LEU A 101 12.01 -6.39 -3.62
N ILE A 102 12.31 -6.72 -2.36
CA ILE A 102 12.00 -8.03 -1.81
C ILE A 102 10.49 -8.28 -1.78
N SER A 103 9.65 -7.24 -1.73
CA SER A 103 8.19 -7.35 -1.77
C SER A 103 7.70 -8.15 -2.98
N GLY A 104 8.10 -7.76 -4.19
CA GLY A 104 7.69 -8.46 -5.41
C GLY A 104 8.25 -9.88 -5.51
N ILE A 105 9.48 -10.10 -5.03
CA ILE A 105 10.09 -11.43 -5.00
C ILE A 105 9.39 -12.32 -3.98
N GLU A 106 9.01 -11.79 -2.82
CA GLU A 106 8.31 -12.51 -1.75
C GLU A 106 6.91 -12.93 -2.19
N ILE A 107 6.16 -12.03 -2.84
CA ILE A 107 4.88 -12.35 -3.49
C ILE A 107 5.08 -13.49 -4.51
N ALA A 108 6.11 -13.41 -5.35
CA ALA A 108 6.42 -14.43 -6.34
C ALA A 108 6.78 -15.79 -5.69
N MET A 109 7.45 -15.79 -4.54
CA MET A 109 7.72 -17.01 -3.78
C MET A 109 6.43 -17.65 -3.23
N TRP A 110 5.48 -16.85 -2.74
CA TRP A 110 4.16 -17.35 -2.33
C TRP A 110 3.39 -17.95 -3.49
N ASP A 111 3.32 -17.24 -4.63
CA ASP A 111 2.63 -17.73 -5.83
C ASP A 111 3.29 -19.02 -6.35
N CYS A 112 4.62 -19.09 -6.39
CA CYS A 112 5.36 -20.27 -6.81
C CYS A 112 5.06 -21.48 -5.89
N LEU A 113 5.08 -21.27 -4.57
CA LEU A 113 4.79 -22.30 -3.59
C LEU A 113 3.34 -22.78 -3.68
N ALA A 114 2.39 -21.84 -3.73
CA ALA A 114 0.96 -22.09 -3.87
C ALA A 114 0.65 -22.93 -5.11
N ARG A 115 1.24 -22.56 -6.26
CA ARG A 115 1.12 -23.32 -7.51
C ARG A 115 1.74 -24.71 -7.44
N SER A 116 2.88 -24.87 -6.78
CA SER A 116 3.51 -26.19 -6.63
C SER A 116 2.67 -27.16 -5.77
N LEU A 117 1.81 -26.59 -4.92
CA LEU A 117 0.92 -27.33 -4.02
C LEU A 117 -0.53 -27.35 -4.51
N GLU A 118 -0.83 -26.72 -5.65
CA GLU A 118 -2.18 -26.56 -6.21
C GLU A 118 -3.22 -25.99 -5.21
N VAL A 119 -2.79 -25.08 -4.35
CA VAL A 119 -3.64 -24.38 -3.38
C VAL A 119 -3.53 -22.86 -3.54
N PRO A 120 -4.56 -22.09 -3.17
CA PRO A 120 -4.44 -20.64 -3.16
C PRO A 120 -3.60 -20.13 -1.97
N ILE A 121 -2.94 -18.98 -2.13
CA ILE A 121 -2.04 -18.39 -1.11
C ILE A 121 -2.73 -18.21 0.26
N TRP A 122 -4.00 -17.79 0.29
CA TRP A 122 -4.72 -17.59 1.55
C TRP A 122 -4.87 -18.87 2.38
N GLN A 123 -4.85 -20.06 1.76
CA GLN A 123 -4.81 -21.33 2.50
C GLN A 123 -3.47 -21.54 3.18
N LEU A 124 -2.37 -21.20 2.50
CA LEU A 124 -1.03 -21.28 3.07
C LEU A 124 -0.83 -20.32 4.25
N LEU A 125 -1.53 -19.18 4.24
CA LEU A 125 -1.60 -18.24 5.37
C LEU A 125 -2.45 -18.76 6.54
N GLY A 126 -3.16 -19.88 6.36
CA GLY A 126 -4.03 -20.48 7.38
C GLY A 126 -5.46 -19.96 7.39
N TYR A 127 -5.88 -19.16 6.40
CA TYR A 127 -7.29 -18.81 6.27
C TYR A 127 -8.10 -20.01 5.75
N LYS A 128 -9.31 -20.17 6.30
CA LYS A 128 -10.24 -21.23 5.87
C LYS A 128 -11.02 -20.86 4.61
N LYS A 129 -11.16 -19.56 4.33
CA LYS A 129 -11.98 -19.03 3.24
C LYS A 129 -11.52 -17.63 2.86
N SER A 130 -11.60 -17.31 1.58
CA SER A 130 -11.54 -15.93 1.08
C SER A 130 -12.94 -15.34 1.04
N GLU A 131 -13.20 -14.34 1.88
CA GLU A 131 -14.49 -13.64 1.93
C GLU A 131 -14.52 -12.51 0.90
N PRO A 132 -15.64 -12.32 0.16
CA PRO A 132 -15.78 -11.22 -0.78
C PRO A 132 -15.55 -9.88 -0.09
N LYS A 133 -14.86 -8.96 -0.75
CA LYS A 133 -14.63 -7.58 -0.30
C LYS A 133 -15.48 -6.64 -1.14
N LEU A 134 -15.98 -5.58 -0.51
CA LEU A 134 -16.60 -4.49 -1.24
C LEU A 134 -15.49 -3.61 -1.83
N PRO A 135 -15.34 -3.52 -3.16
CA PRO A 135 -14.35 -2.63 -3.74
C PRO A 135 -14.80 -1.17 -3.56
N TYR A 136 -13.84 -0.29 -3.30
CA TYR A 136 -14.02 1.15 -3.44
C TYR A 136 -13.28 1.64 -4.68
N ALA A 137 -13.85 2.61 -5.38
CA ALA A 137 -13.15 3.27 -6.47
C ALA A 137 -12.17 4.29 -5.87
N SER A 138 -10.87 4.11 -6.09
CA SER A 138 -9.84 5.09 -5.73
C SER A 138 -9.60 6.02 -6.91
N VAL A 139 -9.87 7.32 -6.74
CA VAL A 139 -9.81 8.30 -7.82
C VAL A 139 -9.25 9.64 -7.35
N LEU A 140 -8.67 10.40 -8.28
CA LEU A 140 -8.23 11.77 -8.02
C LEU A 140 -9.42 12.72 -7.89
N PHE A 141 -9.31 13.74 -7.04
CA PHE A 141 -10.20 14.89 -7.09
C PHE A 141 -10.24 15.50 -8.51
N GLY A 142 -11.35 16.18 -8.86
CA GLY A 142 -11.38 17.03 -10.06
C GLY A 142 -10.59 18.32 -9.82
N ASP A 143 -10.35 19.08 -10.87
CA ASP A 143 -9.75 20.42 -10.76
C ASP A 143 -10.77 21.41 -10.15
N THR A 144 -12.06 21.07 -10.21
CA THR A 144 -13.16 21.80 -9.59
C THR A 144 -14.08 20.88 -8.79
N ALA A 145 -14.81 21.44 -7.82
CA ALA A 145 -15.81 20.69 -7.05
C ALA A 145 -16.89 20.07 -7.95
N GLU A 146 -17.28 20.75 -9.03
CA GLU A 146 -18.25 20.21 -10.00
C GLU A 146 -17.71 18.95 -10.70
N GLU A 147 -16.44 18.94 -11.10
CA GLU A 147 -15.80 17.77 -11.67
C GLU A 147 -15.72 16.61 -10.66
N THR A 148 -15.38 16.89 -9.41
CA THR A 148 -15.41 15.88 -8.32
C THR A 148 -16.81 15.27 -8.19
N ARG A 149 -17.86 16.09 -8.17
CA ARG A 149 -19.25 15.61 -8.12
C ARG A 149 -19.60 14.75 -9.32
N ASN A 150 -19.24 15.19 -10.53
CA ASN A 150 -19.54 14.46 -11.76
C ASN A 150 -18.82 13.10 -11.80
N LYS A 151 -17.56 13.03 -11.35
CA LYS A 151 -16.82 11.77 -11.15
C LYS A 151 -17.56 10.86 -10.17
N ALA A 152 -17.96 11.37 -9.00
CA ALA A 152 -18.67 10.60 -7.97
C ALA A 152 -20.01 10.04 -8.48
N VAL A 153 -20.80 10.86 -9.19
CA VAL A 153 -22.06 10.43 -9.83
C VAL A 153 -21.81 9.32 -10.84
N SER A 154 -20.79 9.46 -11.68
CA SER A 154 -20.44 8.45 -12.69
C SER A 154 -20.07 7.11 -12.05
N ILE A 155 -19.23 7.14 -11.02
CA ILE A 155 -18.77 5.95 -10.28
C ILE A 155 -19.92 5.26 -9.54
N ASN A 156 -20.80 6.04 -8.89
CA ASN A 156 -22.00 5.51 -8.24
C ASN A 156 -22.95 4.84 -9.26
N ARG A 157 -23.14 5.46 -10.43
CA ARG A 157 -23.91 4.87 -11.55
C ARG A 157 -23.27 3.60 -12.11
N ALA A 158 -21.94 3.49 -12.07
CA ALA A 158 -21.21 2.27 -12.41
C ALA A 158 -21.36 1.15 -11.36
N GLY A 159 -22.04 1.40 -10.24
CA GLY A 159 -22.42 0.40 -9.25
C GLY A 159 -21.51 0.34 -8.01
N PHE A 160 -20.45 1.15 -7.94
CA PHE A 160 -19.62 1.25 -6.75
C PHE A 160 -20.43 1.82 -5.58
N LYS A 161 -20.27 1.20 -4.40
CA LYS A 161 -20.91 1.65 -3.15
C LYS A 161 -19.95 2.43 -2.25
N ALA A 162 -18.68 2.50 -2.63
CA ALA A 162 -17.63 3.17 -1.89
C ALA A 162 -16.70 3.90 -2.86
N ILE A 163 -16.29 5.12 -2.50
CA ILE A 163 -15.37 5.95 -3.30
C ILE A 163 -14.36 6.61 -2.35
N LYS A 164 -13.08 6.54 -2.72
CA LYS A 164 -12.02 7.35 -2.12
C LYS A 164 -11.62 8.42 -3.14
N PHE A 165 -11.73 9.69 -2.74
CA PHE A 165 -11.12 10.79 -3.47
C PHE A 165 -9.81 11.17 -2.79
N GLY A 166 -8.73 11.31 -3.56
CA GLY A 166 -7.46 11.78 -3.04
C GLY A 166 -6.70 12.72 -3.96
N TRP A 167 -5.65 13.33 -3.44
CA TRP A 167 -4.69 14.13 -4.21
C TRP A 167 -5.36 15.29 -5.00
N GLY A 168 -4.78 15.70 -6.13
CA GLY A 168 -5.32 16.77 -6.96
C GLY A 168 -5.33 18.12 -6.23
N ALA A 169 -6.43 18.85 -6.31
CA ALA A 169 -6.55 20.18 -5.71
C ALA A 169 -6.65 20.17 -4.17
N PHE A 170 -6.92 19.02 -3.55
CA PHE A 170 -7.20 18.94 -2.12
C PHE A 170 -5.99 19.35 -1.26
N GLY A 171 -6.19 20.29 -0.33
CA GLY A 171 -5.17 20.84 0.56
C GLY A 171 -4.16 21.76 -0.10
N THR A 172 -4.23 21.96 -1.43
CA THR A 172 -3.28 22.82 -2.18
C THR A 172 -3.79 24.24 -2.40
N THR A 173 -5.09 24.47 -2.15
CA THR A 173 -5.79 25.74 -2.39
C THR A 173 -6.30 26.33 -1.07
N SER A 174 -7.57 26.75 -0.99
CA SER A 174 -8.16 27.27 0.24
C SER A 174 -8.92 26.20 1.02
N LEU A 175 -9.13 26.40 2.32
CA LEU A 175 -10.01 25.54 3.11
C LEU A 175 -11.42 25.46 2.51
N GLY A 176 -11.96 26.58 2.01
CA GLY A 176 -13.30 26.60 1.42
C GLY A 176 -13.40 25.77 0.14
N ASP A 177 -12.32 25.68 -0.65
CA ASP A 177 -12.28 24.83 -1.84
C ASP A 177 -12.28 23.35 -1.44
N ASP A 178 -11.49 22.96 -0.42
CA ASP A 178 -11.50 21.59 0.11
C ASP A 178 -12.88 21.18 0.63
N GLU A 179 -13.54 22.07 1.38
CA GLU A 179 -14.90 21.87 1.85
C GLU A 179 -15.87 21.66 0.67
N ALA A 180 -15.77 22.50 -0.37
CA ALA A 180 -16.58 22.38 -1.57
C ALA A 180 -16.36 21.02 -2.27
N HIS A 181 -15.11 20.56 -2.39
CA HIS A 181 -14.79 19.25 -2.95
C HIS A 181 -15.35 18.08 -2.11
N ILE A 182 -15.23 18.15 -0.77
CA ILE A 182 -15.77 17.13 0.15
C ILE A 182 -17.29 17.02 0.00
N PHE A 183 -17.99 18.15 0.02
CA PHE A 183 -19.46 18.14 -0.11
C PHE A 183 -19.92 17.73 -1.50
N ALA A 184 -19.21 18.14 -2.55
CA ALA A 184 -19.46 17.69 -3.92
C ALA A 184 -19.30 16.17 -4.08
N ALA A 185 -18.25 15.59 -3.49
CA ALA A 185 -18.04 14.14 -3.49
C ALA A 185 -19.19 13.42 -2.76
N ARG A 186 -19.61 13.93 -1.60
CA ARG A 186 -20.76 13.41 -0.85
C ARG A 186 -22.07 13.51 -1.64
N GLU A 187 -22.34 14.65 -2.28
CA GLU A 187 -23.53 14.82 -3.11
C GLU A 187 -23.55 13.77 -4.23
N GLY A 188 -22.42 13.57 -4.93
CA GLY A 188 -22.37 12.68 -6.08
C GLY A 188 -22.46 11.18 -5.74
N ILE A 189 -21.86 10.74 -4.62
CA ILE A 189 -21.98 9.34 -4.17
C ILE A 189 -23.34 9.07 -3.49
N GLY A 190 -23.99 10.10 -2.95
CA GLY A 190 -25.24 10.01 -2.21
C GLY A 190 -25.05 9.71 -0.73
N GLN A 191 -26.16 9.72 0.02
CA GLN A 191 -26.13 9.61 1.49
C GLN A 191 -25.75 8.21 2.00
N ASP A 192 -26.11 7.16 1.24
CA ASP A 192 -25.84 5.76 1.64
C ASP A 192 -24.44 5.27 1.21
N GLY A 193 -23.75 6.02 0.34
CA GLY A 193 -22.43 5.65 -0.15
C GLY A 193 -21.33 5.83 0.89
N MET A 194 -20.32 4.97 0.88
CA MET A 194 -19.15 5.09 1.74
C MET A 194 -18.15 6.05 1.07
N LEU A 195 -17.86 7.18 1.73
CA LEU A 195 -16.93 8.19 1.22
C LEU A 195 -15.66 8.20 2.07
N MET A 196 -14.51 8.22 1.41
CA MET A 196 -13.20 8.34 2.01
C MET A 196 -12.44 9.50 1.36
N ILE A 197 -11.57 10.16 2.12
CA ILE A 197 -10.76 11.29 1.64
C ILE A 197 -9.30 11.04 1.98
N ASP A 198 -8.45 11.19 0.98
CA ASP A 198 -6.99 11.01 1.05
C ASP A 198 -6.28 12.34 0.74
N ALA A 199 -5.48 12.82 1.68
CA ALA A 199 -4.80 14.10 1.58
C ALA A 199 -3.46 14.04 0.84
N GLY A 200 -2.93 12.85 0.52
CA GLY A 200 -1.66 12.71 -0.19
C GLY A 200 -0.49 13.44 0.49
N THR A 201 -0.44 13.44 1.82
CA THR A 201 0.60 14.07 2.67
C THR A 201 0.69 15.60 2.58
N VAL A 202 -0.27 16.28 1.95
CA VAL A 202 -0.20 17.70 1.58
C VAL A 202 0.04 18.66 2.76
N PHE A 203 -0.42 18.31 3.96
CA PHE A 203 -0.26 19.17 5.15
C PHE A 203 1.11 19.01 5.84
N LYS A 204 1.96 18.08 5.37
CA LYS A 204 3.31 17.83 5.88
C LYS A 204 3.32 17.60 7.39
N ASP A 205 3.73 18.60 8.17
CA ASP A 205 3.80 18.56 9.63
C ASP A 205 2.80 19.51 10.31
N ASN A 206 1.95 20.20 9.56
CA ASN A 206 1.04 21.19 10.08
C ASN A 206 -0.29 20.58 10.54
N VAL A 207 -0.30 20.06 11.77
CA VAL A 207 -1.47 19.41 12.38
C VAL A 207 -2.68 20.36 12.45
N ALA A 208 -2.46 21.61 12.84
CA ALA A 208 -3.52 22.60 12.97
C ALA A 208 -4.20 22.90 11.62
N GLU A 209 -3.43 22.91 10.52
CA GLU A 209 -3.98 23.13 9.17
C GLU A 209 -4.82 21.94 8.70
N ALA A 210 -4.34 20.72 8.90
CA ALA A 210 -5.12 19.50 8.60
C ALA A 210 -6.41 19.45 9.43
N ALA A 211 -6.35 19.81 10.71
CA ALA A 211 -7.48 19.80 11.63
C ALA A 211 -8.65 20.70 11.18
N LYS A 212 -8.39 21.76 10.39
CA LYS A 212 -9.43 22.64 9.86
C LYS A 212 -10.44 21.91 8.96
N ARG A 213 -10.07 20.76 8.35
CA ARG A 213 -10.97 19.98 7.47
C ARG A 213 -11.89 19.04 8.25
N LEU A 214 -11.58 18.75 9.52
CA LEU A 214 -12.35 17.78 10.33
C LEU A 214 -13.86 18.09 10.41
N PRO A 215 -14.32 19.35 10.56
CA PRO A 215 -15.74 19.67 10.55
C PRO A 215 -16.45 19.24 9.27
N ALA A 216 -15.93 19.61 8.10
CA ALA A 216 -16.53 19.25 6.81
C ALA A 216 -16.45 17.75 6.54
N LEU A 217 -15.33 17.10 6.86
CA LEU A 217 -15.19 15.64 6.78
C LEU A 217 -16.24 14.94 7.66
N LYS A 218 -16.49 15.46 8.87
CA LYS A 218 -17.50 14.92 9.78
C LYS A 218 -18.91 15.11 9.26
N GLU A 219 -19.24 16.31 8.79
CA GLU A 219 -20.56 16.66 8.26
C GLU A 219 -20.89 15.85 7.00
N ALA A 220 -19.90 15.68 6.12
CA ALA A 220 -20.02 14.82 4.95
C ALA A 220 -19.94 13.31 5.26
N ASN A 221 -19.97 12.91 6.54
CA ASN A 221 -19.92 11.52 6.98
C ASN A 221 -18.78 10.72 6.30
N VAL A 222 -17.59 11.31 6.24
CA VAL A 222 -16.40 10.66 5.70
C VAL A 222 -15.96 9.55 6.64
N LEU A 223 -15.72 8.35 6.09
CA LEU A 223 -15.37 7.16 6.85
C LEU A 223 -13.95 7.26 7.43
N TRP A 224 -12.99 7.72 6.62
CA TRP A 224 -11.63 7.99 7.08
C TRP A 224 -11.00 9.19 6.39
N PHE A 225 -10.04 9.80 7.08
CA PHE A 225 -9.13 10.80 6.56
C PHE A 225 -7.73 10.20 6.46
N GLU A 226 -7.28 9.98 5.23
CA GLU A 226 -6.05 9.26 4.90
C GLU A 226 -4.91 10.22 4.58
N GLU A 227 -3.70 9.81 4.98
CA GLU A 227 -2.44 10.50 4.72
C GLU A 227 -2.50 12.04 4.84
N PRO A 228 -2.99 12.61 5.96
CA PRO A 228 -2.87 14.05 6.20
C PRO A 228 -1.40 14.50 6.24
N PHE A 229 -0.52 13.61 6.68
CA PHE A 229 0.91 13.83 6.90
C PHE A 229 1.71 12.67 6.31
N ASP A 230 3.01 12.88 6.18
CA ASP A 230 3.98 11.83 5.89
C ASP A 230 3.81 10.64 6.87
N GLY A 231 3.87 9.40 6.37
CA GLY A 231 3.70 8.19 7.17
C GLY A 231 4.73 8.00 8.30
N TYR A 232 5.88 8.68 8.23
CA TYR A 232 6.89 8.71 9.29
C TYR A 232 6.59 9.75 10.38
N ALA A 233 5.68 10.69 10.14
CA ALA A 233 5.28 11.74 11.08
C ALA A 233 4.25 11.24 12.11
N ILE A 234 4.57 10.12 12.77
CA ILE A 234 3.65 9.38 13.64
C ILE A 234 3.12 10.24 14.80
N SER A 235 3.94 11.14 15.34
CA SER A 235 3.50 12.10 16.37
C SER A 235 2.39 13.02 15.90
N ASN A 236 2.38 13.39 14.62
CA ASN A 236 1.41 14.31 14.04
C ASN A 236 0.05 13.63 13.87
N TYR A 237 0.05 12.35 13.49
CA TYR A 237 -1.15 11.50 13.55
C TYR A 237 -1.69 11.40 14.98
N GLY A 238 -0.80 11.09 15.94
CA GLY A 238 -1.15 11.01 17.35
C GLY A 238 -1.77 12.31 17.87
N GLU A 239 -1.18 13.46 17.53
CA GLU A 239 -1.71 14.77 17.88
C GLU A 239 -3.09 15.03 17.22
N LEU A 240 -3.21 14.85 15.90
CA LEU A 240 -4.47 15.06 15.17
C LEU A 240 -5.60 14.19 15.72
N SER A 241 -5.31 12.97 16.18
CA SER A 241 -6.30 12.05 16.77
C SER A 241 -6.99 12.60 18.03
N THR A 242 -6.40 13.63 18.66
CA THR A 242 -6.96 14.31 19.84
C THR A 242 -7.95 15.43 19.50
N TYR A 243 -7.97 15.90 18.25
CA TYR A 243 -8.84 17.01 17.81
C TYR A 243 -10.31 16.60 17.72
N GLN A 244 -11.18 17.61 17.67
CA GLN A 244 -12.63 17.46 17.49
C GLN A 244 -13.12 18.35 16.34
N PRO A 245 -14.12 17.91 15.57
CA PRO A 245 -14.80 16.61 15.67
C PRO A 245 -13.91 15.45 15.19
N LYS A 246 -14.19 14.23 15.70
CA LYS A 246 -13.45 13.02 15.30
C LYS A 246 -13.92 12.43 13.96
N VAL A 247 -12.94 12.19 13.09
CA VAL A 247 -12.98 11.34 11.89
C VAL A 247 -11.86 10.30 12.04
N ALA A 248 -12.08 9.06 11.63
CA ALA A 248 -11.05 8.03 11.75
C ALA A 248 -9.85 8.39 10.86
N LEU A 249 -8.63 8.29 11.39
CA LEU A 249 -7.42 8.47 10.58
C LEU A 249 -7.08 7.15 9.88
N ALA A 250 -6.52 7.26 8.68
CA ALA A 250 -5.99 6.14 7.92
C ALA A 250 -4.61 6.46 7.34
N GLY A 251 -3.83 5.42 7.06
CA GLY A 251 -2.51 5.54 6.44
C GLY A 251 -1.74 4.24 6.54
N GLY A 252 -0.48 4.26 6.12
CA GLY A 252 0.43 3.11 6.17
C GLY A 252 0.84 2.56 4.81
N GLU A 253 0.34 3.11 3.71
CA GLU A 253 0.74 2.70 2.35
C GLU A 253 2.24 2.87 2.11
N GLY A 254 2.86 3.90 2.71
CA GLY A 254 4.30 4.10 2.69
C GLY A 254 5.11 3.21 3.65
N ALA A 255 4.49 2.28 4.38
CA ALA A 255 5.21 1.39 5.28
C ALA A 255 5.96 0.30 4.49
N HIS A 256 7.30 0.35 4.53
CA HIS A 256 8.18 -0.63 3.87
C HIS A 256 8.66 -1.75 4.81
N ASN A 257 8.12 -1.82 6.03
CA ASN A 257 8.30 -2.92 6.96
C ASN A 257 7.17 -2.96 8.00
N SER A 258 7.01 -4.10 8.69
CA SER A 258 5.92 -4.28 9.66
C SER A 258 6.04 -3.40 10.91
N TYR A 259 7.23 -2.90 11.26
CA TYR A 259 7.40 -2.03 12.43
C TYR A 259 6.73 -0.68 12.22
N GLN A 260 6.89 -0.07 11.04
CA GLN A 260 6.29 1.22 10.70
C GLN A 260 4.76 1.18 10.80
N ALA A 261 4.15 0.16 10.20
CA ALA A 261 2.70 -0.03 10.29
C ALA A 261 2.20 -0.21 11.73
N LYS A 262 2.93 -0.99 12.56
CA LYS A 262 2.59 -1.18 13.98
C LYS A 262 2.74 0.11 14.77
N GLN A 263 3.78 0.89 14.52
CA GLN A 263 4.00 2.18 15.18
C GLN A 263 2.89 3.19 14.82
N LEU A 264 2.44 3.20 13.57
CA LEU A 264 1.31 4.04 13.16
C LEU A 264 0.01 3.63 13.88
N ILE A 265 -0.23 2.33 14.06
CA ILE A 265 -1.35 1.82 14.88
C ILE A 265 -1.22 2.27 16.34
N ASP A 266 -0.06 2.04 16.96
CA ASP A 266 0.11 2.20 18.41
C ASP A 266 0.21 3.67 18.84
N TYR A 267 0.87 4.50 18.03
CA TYR A 267 1.21 5.87 18.38
C TYR A 267 0.55 6.91 17.46
N GLY A 268 0.23 6.54 16.22
CA GLY A 268 -0.57 7.37 15.32
C GLY A 268 -2.08 7.23 15.53
N HIS A 269 -2.51 6.20 16.26
CA HIS A 269 -3.91 5.94 16.60
C HIS A 269 -4.85 5.87 15.39
N VAL A 270 -4.35 5.35 14.26
CA VAL A 270 -5.17 5.16 13.06
C VAL A 270 -6.31 4.16 13.30
N GLY A 271 -7.48 4.45 12.75
CA GLY A 271 -8.64 3.55 12.76
C GLY A 271 -8.61 2.53 11.62
N PHE A 272 -7.89 2.87 10.55
CA PHE A 272 -7.67 2.02 9.39
C PHE A 272 -6.16 1.98 9.10
N ILE A 273 -5.58 0.79 9.07
CA ILE A 273 -4.22 0.57 8.58
C ILE A 273 -4.30 0.09 7.14
N GLN A 274 -3.60 0.78 6.26
CA GLN A 274 -3.58 0.53 4.82
C GLN A 274 -2.23 -0.01 4.44
N ILE A 275 -2.18 -1.16 3.77
CA ILE A 275 -0.92 -1.87 3.53
C ILE A 275 -0.83 -2.31 2.09
N ASP A 276 0.28 -1.94 1.47
CA ASP A 276 0.66 -2.39 0.14
C ASP A 276 1.63 -3.57 0.25
N ALA A 277 1.21 -4.76 -0.20
CA ALA A 277 2.05 -5.95 -0.17
C ALA A 277 3.28 -5.81 -1.08
N GLY A 278 3.17 -5.05 -2.17
CA GLY A 278 4.26 -4.74 -3.09
C GLY A 278 5.26 -3.73 -2.52
N TYR A 279 5.00 -3.16 -1.34
CA TYR A 279 5.85 -2.16 -0.68
C TYR A 279 6.41 -2.64 0.67
N ILE A 280 5.61 -3.34 1.49
CA ILE A 280 5.94 -3.65 2.90
C ILE A 280 6.94 -4.80 3.12
N GLY A 281 7.44 -5.41 2.06
CA GLY A 281 8.20 -6.66 2.09
C GLY A 281 7.36 -7.90 1.87
N GLY A 282 6.21 -7.77 1.19
CA GLY A 282 5.43 -8.91 0.70
C GLY A 282 4.24 -9.33 1.58
N ILE A 283 3.64 -10.46 1.21
CA ILE A 283 2.43 -11.03 1.80
C ILE A 283 2.67 -11.42 3.26
N GLY A 284 3.84 -11.94 3.60
CA GLY A 284 4.17 -12.35 4.97
C GLY A 284 4.10 -11.18 5.96
N ASN A 285 4.69 -10.04 5.60
CA ASN A 285 4.62 -8.83 6.43
C ASN A 285 3.22 -8.21 6.42
N ALA A 286 2.53 -8.19 5.27
CA ALA A 286 1.15 -7.73 5.18
C ALA A 286 0.22 -8.55 6.10
N TYR A 287 0.36 -9.87 6.11
CA TYR A 287 -0.37 -10.77 6.99
C TYR A 287 -0.05 -10.53 8.47
N GLU A 288 1.24 -10.34 8.80
CA GLU A 288 1.68 -10.00 10.16
C GLU A 288 0.99 -8.72 10.67
N VAL A 289 0.91 -7.67 9.83
CA VAL A 289 0.21 -6.43 10.16
C VAL A 289 -1.31 -6.65 10.27
N ALA A 290 -1.92 -7.45 9.39
CA ALA A 290 -3.35 -7.77 9.47
C ALA A 290 -3.71 -8.47 10.79
N GLN A 291 -2.90 -9.42 11.26
CA GLN A 291 -3.11 -10.06 12.57
C GLN A 291 -2.91 -9.08 13.72
N TYR A 292 -1.91 -8.20 13.62
CA TYR A 292 -1.67 -7.16 14.63
C TYR A 292 -2.86 -6.19 14.74
N ALA A 293 -3.33 -5.66 13.62
CA ALA A 293 -4.47 -4.76 13.53
C ALA A 293 -5.74 -5.41 14.11
N LYS A 294 -5.98 -6.68 13.79
CA LYS A 294 -7.08 -7.46 14.36
C LYS A 294 -7.00 -7.51 15.90
N GLY A 295 -5.82 -7.75 16.47
CA GLY A 295 -5.61 -7.74 17.92
C GLY A 295 -5.83 -6.37 18.58
N LYS A 296 -5.79 -5.29 17.81
CA LYS A 296 -5.97 -3.90 18.24
C LYS A 296 -7.35 -3.32 17.89
N ASN A 297 -8.25 -4.11 17.31
CA ASN A 297 -9.53 -3.66 16.73
C ASN A 297 -9.39 -2.55 15.65
N ILE A 298 -8.25 -2.51 14.96
CA ILE A 298 -8.03 -1.62 13.81
C ILE A 298 -8.42 -2.35 12.53
N LYS A 299 -9.04 -1.63 11.59
CA LYS A 299 -9.43 -2.19 10.29
C LYS A 299 -8.21 -2.26 9.38
N TYR A 300 -7.92 -3.44 8.85
CA TYR A 300 -6.93 -3.61 7.80
C TYR A 300 -7.60 -3.42 6.44
N VAL A 301 -6.97 -2.63 5.57
CA VAL A 301 -7.36 -2.41 4.17
C VAL A 301 -6.12 -2.59 3.31
N ASN A 302 -6.25 -3.18 2.12
CA ASN A 302 -5.14 -3.19 1.16
C ASN A 302 -4.99 -1.78 0.56
N HIS A 303 -3.74 -1.38 0.35
CA HIS A 303 -3.40 -0.31 -0.58
C HIS A 303 -2.96 -0.93 -1.90
N THR A 304 -3.56 -0.51 -3.00
CA THR A 304 -3.21 -0.98 -4.35
C THR A 304 -3.79 -0.02 -5.38
N PHE A 305 -3.01 0.29 -6.42
CA PHE A 305 -3.41 1.19 -7.50
C PHE A 305 -2.89 0.75 -8.87
N THR A 306 -2.17 -0.38 -8.96
CA THR A 306 -1.56 -0.87 -10.20
C THR A 306 -2.35 -2.04 -10.81
N SER A 307 -1.74 -3.22 -10.91
CA SER A 307 -2.29 -4.38 -11.57
C SER A 307 -3.10 -5.26 -10.61
N GLN A 308 -3.86 -6.21 -11.16
CA GLN A 308 -4.51 -7.24 -10.34
C GLN A 308 -3.52 -8.20 -9.68
N SER A 309 -2.24 -8.21 -10.09
CA SER A 309 -1.20 -9.00 -9.43
C SER A 309 -0.73 -8.38 -8.11
N ALA A 310 -1.10 -7.12 -7.84
CA ALA A 310 -0.87 -6.44 -6.56
C ALA A 310 -2.07 -6.54 -5.59
N LEU A 311 -3.08 -7.39 -5.89
CA LEU A 311 -4.29 -7.63 -5.07
C LEU A 311 -4.21 -8.90 -4.21
#